data_AF-A0A3B9FYT4-F1
#
_entry.id   AF-A0A3B9FYT4-F1
#
_cell.length_a   1.000
_cell.length_b   1.000
_cell.length_c   1.000
_cell.angle_alpha   90.00
_cell.angle_beta   90.00
_cell.angle_gamma   90.00
#
_symmetry.space_group_name_H-M   'P 1'
#
loop_
_entity.id
_entity.type
_entity.pdbx_description
1 polymer ?
#
loop_
_entity_poly.entity_id
_entity_poly.type
_entity_poly.pdbx_seq_one_letter_code
_entity_poly.pdbx_strand_id
1 'polypeptide(L)' 'GTHIDGQWFLTFRSVIVFGKMELIEDPEIIRDLSRKLSYKFTKDEEYIEYELEHSGPRTLMYALTIENMCGKRVNER' A
#
# COMPACT_ATOMS: atom_id res chain seq x y z
N GLY A 1 -2.33 -0.80 -17.88
CA GLY A 1 -1.19 -1.08 -18.76
C GLY A 1 -0.59 0.22 -19.25
N THR A 2 0.68 0.22 -19.62
CA THR A 2 1.36 1.35 -20.28
C THR A 2 1.43 1.06 -21.78
N HIS A 3 1.06 2.05 -22.61
CA HIS A 3 1.28 2.00 -24.05
C HIS A 3 2.73 2.36 -24.35
N ILE A 4 3.41 1.58 -25.20
CA ILE A 4 4.78 1.85 -25.64
C ILE A 4 4.71 2.20 -27.13
N ASP A 5 5.28 3.34 -27.51
CA ASP A 5 5.28 3.80 -28.88
C ASP A 5 5.84 2.75 -29.83
N GLY A 6 5.12 2.47 -30.91
CA GLY A 6 5.45 1.43 -31.88
C GLY A 6 4.97 0.02 -31.51
N GLN A 7 4.24 -0.17 -30.41
CA GLN A 7 3.62 -1.44 -30.04
C GLN A 7 2.10 -1.30 -30.00
N TRP A 8 1.38 -2.31 -30.51
CA TRP A 8 -0.09 -2.30 -30.51
C TRP A 8 -0.68 -2.78 -29.18
N PHE A 9 0.09 -3.50 -28.37
CA PHE A 9 -0.34 -4.12 -27.12
C PHE A 9 0.03 -3.27 -25.89
N LEU A 10 -0.71 -3.47 -24.81
CA LEU A 10 -0.39 -2.86 -23.51
C LEU A 10 0.69 -3.66 -22.78
N THR A 11 1.57 -2.94 -22.08
CA THR A 11 2.55 -3.52 -21.16
C THR A 11 2.07 -3.39 -19.71
N PHE A 12 2.00 -4.49 -18.98
CA PHE A 12 1.65 -4.52 -17.56
C PHE A 12 2.87 -4.80 -16.70
N ARG A 13 2.89 -4.22 -15.51
CA ARG A 13 3.86 -4.51 -14.47
C ARG A 13 3.10 -4.99 -13.26
N SER A 14 3.46 -6.14 -12.74
CA SER A 14 2.95 -6.66 -11.48
C SER A 14 4.10 -7.17 -10.63
N VAL A 15 3.84 -7.29 -9.34
CA VAL A 15 4.75 -7.91 -8.38
C VAL A 15 3.94 -8.90 -7.56
N ILE A 16 4.48 -10.09 -7.35
CA ILE A 16 3.98 -11.08 -6.40
C ILE A 16 4.92 -11.05 -5.19
N VAL A 17 4.35 -10.94 -4.00
CA VAL A 17 5.08 -10.88 -2.73
C VAL A 17 4.62 -12.03 -1.85
N PHE A 18 5.57 -12.83 -1.36
CA PHE A 18 5.36 -13.81 -0.30
C PHE A 18 6.11 -13.34 0.95
N GLY A 19 5.52 -13.60 2.10
CA GLY A 19 6.08 -13.19 3.37
C GLY A 19 5.22 -13.61 4.54
N LYS A 20 5.63 -13.19 5.73
CA LYS A 20 4.92 -13.44 6.99
C LYS A 20 4.22 -12.18 7.45
N MET A 21 3.00 -12.36 7.94
CA MET A 21 2.19 -11.30 8.53
C MET A 21 2.33 -11.35 10.05
N GLU A 22 2.61 -10.21 10.65
CA GLU A 22 2.66 -10.04 12.11
C GLU A 22 1.68 -8.95 12.51
N LEU A 23 0.89 -9.22 13.56
CA LEU A 23 -0.05 -8.23 14.10
C LEU A 23 0.75 -7.12 14.79
N ILE A 24 0.43 -5.87 14.46
CA ILE A 24 0.91 -4.71 15.22
C ILE A 24 -0.17 -4.36 16.25
N GLU A 25 0.18 -4.42 17.53
CA GLU A 25 -0.76 -4.16 18.64
C GLU A 25 -0.58 -2.78 19.29
N ASP A 26 0.58 -2.13 19.11
CA ASP A 26 0.88 -0.82 19.70
C ASP A 26 0.03 0.29 19.03
N PRO A 27 -0.91 0.92 19.74
CA PRO A 27 -1.79 1.92 19.17
C PRO A 27 -1.08 3.17 18.63
N GLU A 28 0.04 3.57 19.25
CA GLU A 28 0.82 4.73 18.81
C GLU A 28 1.54 4.43 17.50
N ILE A 29 2.07 3.21 17.35
CA ILE A 29 2.67 2.74 16.09
C ILE A 29 1.59 2.67 14.99
N ILE A 30 0.41 2.11 15.30
CA ILE A 30 -0.72 2.03 14.37
C ILE A 30 -1.12 3.43 13.89
N ARG A 31 -1.24 4.39 14.81
CA ARG A 31 -1.61 5.77 14.51
C ARG A 31 -0.56 6.47 13.64
N ASP A 32 0.72 6.36 13.98
CA ASP A 32 1.81 6.96 13.19
C ASP A 32 1.89 6.39 11.76
N LEU A 33 1.81 5.06 11.62
CA LEU A 33 1.82 4.41 10.30
C LEU A 33 0.57 4.77 9.47
N SER A 34 -0.60 4.86 10.11
CA SER A 34 -1.84 5.27 9.45
C SER A 34 -1.74 6.72 8.94
N ARG A 35 -1.17 7.63 9.74
CA ARG A 35 -0.90 9.01 9.29
C ARG A 35 0.04 9.06 8.10
N LYS A 36 1.16 8.33 8.17
CA LYS A 36 2.14 8.23 7.07
C LYS A 36 1.52 7.67 5.79
N LEU A 37 0.61 6.69 5.90
CA LEU A 37 -0.11 6.15 4.76
C LEU A 37 -1.04 7.20 4.13
N SER A 38 -1.75 7.99 4.93
CA SER A 38 -2.68 9.02 4.45
C SER A 38 -2.01 10.06 3.56
N TYR A 39 -0.74 10.41 3.81
CA TYR A 39 0.01 11.35 2.98
C TYR A 39 0.24 10.90 1.53
N LYS A 40 0.01 9.63 1.21
CA LYS A 40 -0.01 9.15 -0.17
C LYS A 40 -1.25 9.63 -0.94
N PHE A 41 -2.33 9.97 -0.24
CA PHE A 41 -3.64 10.25 -0.82
C PHE A 41 -4.08 11.71 -0.66
N THR A 42 -3.66 12.39 0.40
CA THR A 42 -4.04 13.78 0.67
C THR A 42 -2.98 14.52 1.50
N LYS A 43 -3.05 15.85 1.51
CA LYS A 43 -2.25 16.74 2.38
C LYS A 43 -3.12 17.50 3.39
N ASP A 44 -4.41 17.18 3.46
CA ASP A 44 -5.36 17.80 4.38
C ASP A 44 -5.18 17.21 5.78
N GLU A 45 -4.46 17.94 6.64
CA GLU A 45 -4.16 17.49 8.01
C GLU A 45 -5.40 17.40 8.90
N GLU A 46 -6.41 18.25 8.69
CA GLU A 46 -7.64 18.23 9.49
C GLU A 46 -8.45 16.98 9.17
N TYR A 47 -8.58 16.64 7.89
CA TYR A 47 -9.22 15.40 7.46
C TYR A 47 -8.47 14.16 7.97
N ILE A 48 -7.14 14.16 7.89
CA ILE A 48 -6.32 13.05 8.38
C ILE A 48 -6.52 12.86 9.89
N GLU A 49 -6.49 13.93 10.67
CA GLU A 49 -6.65 13.83 12.12
C GLU A 49 -8.05 13.36 12.51
N TYR A 50 -9.09 13.87 11.84
CA TYR A 50 -10.46 13.42 12.03
C TYR A 50 -10.59 11.91 11.80
N GLU A 51 -10.06 11.38 10.70
CA GLU A 51 -10.09 9.93 10.43
C GLU A 51 -9.28 9.13 11.45
N LEU A 52 -8.11 9.62 11.89
CA LEU A 52 -7.31 8.92 12.90
C LEU A 52 -8.00 8.87 14.26
N GLU A 53 -8.77 9.89 14.64
CA GLU A 53 -9.53 9.91 15.88
C GLU A 53 -10.74 8.96 15.83
N HIS A 54 -11.47 8.95 14.70
CA HIS A 54 -12.76 8.23 14.60
C HIS A 54 -12.60 6.79 14.09
N SER A 55 -11.68 6.56 13.16
CA SER A 55 -11.46 5.27 12.49
C SER A 55 -10.23 4.54 13.05
N GLY A 56 -9.22 5.27 13.52
CA GLY A 56 -7.96 4.72 14.05
C GLY A 56 -8.15 3.66 15.15
N PRO A 57 -8.96 3.88 16.20
CA PRO A 57 -9.15 2.90 17.28
C PRO A 57 -9.73 1.55 16.85
N ARG A 58 -10.34 1.49 15.65
CA ARG A 58 -10.94 0.28 15.08
C ARG A 58 -10.08 -0.34 13.97
N THR A 59 -8.90 0.21 13.71
CA THR A 59 -7.99 -0.24 12.66
C THR A 59 -7.17 -1.44 13.13
N LEU A 60 -7.23 -2.53 12.38
CA LEU A 60 -6.37 -3.70 12.59
C LEU A 60 -5.18 -3.64 11.63
N MET A 61 -3.96 -3.61 12.16
CA MET A 61 -2.76 -3.41 11.35
C MET A 61 -1.83 -4.63 11.40
N TYR A 62 -1.31 -5.01 10.22
CA TYR A 62 -0.32 -6.07 10.10
C TYR A 62 0.92 -5.58 9.36
N ALA A 63 2.09 -6.01 9.81
CA ALA A 63 3.34 -5.89 9.08
C ALA A 63 3.55 -7.12 8.20
N LEU A 64 3.77 -6.91 6.90
CA LEU A 64 4.23 -7.96 5.98
C LEU A 64 5.76 -7.95 5.90
N THR A 65 6.40 -8.93 6.52
CA THR A 65 7.83 -9.19 6.34
C THR A 65 8.04 -9.98 5.06
N ILE A 66 8.67 -9.36 4.06
CA ILE A 66 8.88 -9.95 2.73
C ILE A 66 9.93 -11.07 2.81
N GLU A 67 9.56 -12.27 2.36
CA GLU A 67 10.47 -13.42 2.23
C GLU A 67 10.83 -13.68 0.76
N ASN A 68 9.90 -13.42 -0.16
CA ASN A 68 10.14 -13.51 -1.59
C ASN A 68 9.35 -12.44 -2.34
N MET A 69 9.96 -11.86 -3.39
CA MET A 69 9.30 -10.91 -4.25
C MET A 69 9.70 -11.17 -5.70
N CYS A 70 8.72 -11.33 -6.58
CA CYS A 70 8.93 -11.55 -8.01
C CYS A 70 8.15 -10.54 -8.84
N GLY A 71 8.87 -9.81 -9.70
CA GLY A 71 8.29 -8.87 -10.66
C GLY A 71 7.96 -9.56 -11.99
N LYS A 72 6.82 -9.22 -12.58
CA LYS A 72 6.43 -9.66 -13.92
C LYS A 72 6.16 -8.44 -14.80
N ARG A 73 6.70 -8.48 -16.02
CA ARG A 73 6.33 -7.57 -17.10
C ARG A 73 5.66 -8.36 -18.21
N VAL A 74 4.43 -8.02 -18.55
CA VAL A 74 3.61 -8.77 -19.53
C VAL A 74 3.22 -7.83 -20.66
N ASN A 75 3.39 -8.32 -21.89
CA ASN A 75 2.87 -7.70 -23.09
C ASN A 75 1.60 -8.46 -23.49
N GLU A 76 0.45 -7.79 -23.61
CA GLU A 76 -0.81 -8.40 -24.05
C GLU A 76 -0.81 -8.67 -25.57
N ARG A 77 0.08 -9.56 -26.02
CA ARG A 77 0.17 -9.99 -27.42
C ARG A 77 -0.65 -11.25 -27.66
#